data_AF-M7SQT6-F1
#
_entry.id   AF-M7SQT6-F1
#
_cell.length_a   1.000
_cell.length_b   1.000
_cell.length_c   1.000
_cell.angle_alpha   90.00
_cell.angle_beta   90.00
_cell.angle_gamma   90.00
#
_symmetry.space_group_name_H-M   'P 1'
#
loop_
_entity.id
_entity.type
_entity.pdbx_description
1 polymer ?
#
loop_
_entity_poly.entity_id
_entity_poly.type
_entity_poly.pdbx_seq_one_letter_code
_entity_poly.pdbx_strand_id
1 'polypeptide(L)'
;MSSRKILASLLMGSCASAKSGINRRQEACTAALLIDDFSQWEEGLNLLEGAAGYDETIEAIGVDDEGILNFEPLDVDTSYVYEEFPCIDTTAQGLSTLGFAVRGPAAASVSIELQTKSDCDDEDYASAYYTLDGLAGDIQTVSVPLSSFGEENVDLSGVVGVVWFGFSPGSNATDNGWALDDVQLGCAAAEVPVPPEPTPTPTSSGSVVPPTATASSAAGAA
;
A
#
# COMPACT_ATOMS: atom_id res chain seq x y z
N MET A 1 54.04 -69.32 -9.56
CA MET A 1 52.70 -69.85 -9.23
C MET A 1 51.80 -68.66 -8.94
N SER A 2 51.02 -68.26 -9.94
CA SER A 2 49.54 -68.33 -9.94
C SER A 2 48.91 -67.17 -9.14
N SER A 3 48.71 -66.01 -9.76
CA SER A 3 47.47 -65.63 -10.48
C SER A 3 46.22 -65.67 -9.62
N ARG A 4 45.64 -64.48 -9.38
CA ARG A 4 44.23 -64.16 -9.71
C ARG A 4 44.03 -62.64 -9.75
N LYS A 5 43.80 -62.15 -10.97
CA LYS A 5 43.14 -60.87 -11.27
C LYS A 5 41.67 -61.01 -10.91
N ILE A 6 41.07 -59.98 -10.30
CA ILE A 6 39.65 -59.69 -10.43
C ILE A 6 39.53 -58.18 -10.68
N LEU A 7 39.04 -57.84 -11.88
CA LEU A 7 38.52 -56.52 -12.22
C LEU A 7 37.18 -56.31 -11.50
N ALA A 8 36.95 -55.12 -10.96
CA ALA A 8 35.60 -54.59 -10.76
C ALA A 8 35.54 -53.19 -11.38
N SER A 9 34.73 -53.07 -12.44
CA SER A 9 34.41 -51.83 -13.13
C SER A 9 33.45 -50.96 -12.31
N LEU A 10 33.66 -49.65 -12.47
CA LEU A 10 32.70 -48.52 -12.44
C LEU A 10 31.40 -48.66 -11.64
N LEU A 11 31.14 -47.69 -10.76
CA LEU A 11 30.08 -46.70 -11.02
C LEU A 11 30.49 -45.36 -10.38
N MET A 12 30.50 -44.31 -11.19
CA MET A 12 30.65 -42.93 -10.75
C MET A 12 29.41 -42.54 -9.94
N GLY A 13 29.58 -42.35 -8.63
CA GLY A 13 28.60 -41.65 -7.81
C GLY A 13 28.88 -40.16 -7.87
N SER A 14 28.26 -39.45 -8.81
CA SER A 14 28.07 -38.00 -8.71
C SER A 14 27.31 -37.70 -7.42
N CYS A 15 28.00 -37.27 -6.38
CA CYS A 15 27.36 -36.40 -5.40
C CYS A 15 27.24 -35.04 -6.09
N ALA A 16 26.10 -34.82 -6.75
CA ALA A 16 25.64 -33.47 -6.97
C ALA A 16 25.62 -32.79 -5.60
N SER A 17 26.53 -31.84 -5.37
CA SER A 17 26.31 -30.84 -4.36
C SER A 17 24.98 -30.20 -4.69
N ALA A 18 23.95 -30.57 -3.95
CA ALA A 18 22.73 -29.79 -3.89
C ALA A 18 23.21 -28.37 -3.60
N LYS A 19 22.97 -27.47 -4.56
CA LYS A 19 23.02 -26.04 -4.29
C LYS A 19 22.10 -25.87 -3.09
N SER A 20 22.71 -25.64 -1.93
CA SER A 20 22.01 -25.15 -0.76
C SER A 20 21.35 -23.87 -1.24
N GLY A 21 20.08 -23.98 -1.63
CA GLY A 21 19.22 -22.84 -1.80
C GLY A 21 19.24 -22.20 -0.43
N ILE A 22 20.07 -21.17 -0.30
CA ILE A 22 20.00 -20.25 0.82
C ILE A 22 18.62 -19.63 0.63
N ASN A 23 17.60 -20.27 1.20
CA ASN A 23 16.48 -19.55 1.75
C ASN A 23 17.14 -18.59 2.72
N ARG A 24 17.52 -17.40 2.23
CA ARG A 24 17.80 -16.27 3.10
C ARG A 24 16.51 -16.17 3.89
N ARG A 25 16.54 -16.68 5.13
CA ARG A 25 15.57 -16.23 6.11
C ARG A 25 15.81 -14.73 6.12
N GLN A 26 14.90 -14.00 5.50
CA GLN A 26 14.76 -12.58 5.73
C GLN A 26 14.81 -12.45 7.25
N GLU A 27 15.73 -11.64 7.78
CA GLU A 27 15.74 -11.39 9.21
C GLU A 27 14.31 -11.03 9.58
N ALA A 28 13.77 -11.73 10.58
CA ALA A 28 12.38 -11.52 10.95
C ALA A 28 12.29 -10.05 11.39
N CYS A 29 11.57 -9.24 10.63
CA CYS A 29 11.30 -7.87 11.00
C CYS A 29 10.79 -7.84 12.44
N THR A 30 11.54 -7.19 13.32
CA THR A 30 11.31 -7.27 14.78
C THR A 30 10.41 -6.15 15.29
N ALA A 31 10.36 -5.03 14.58
CA ALA A 31 9.49 -3.89 14.83
C ALA A 31 9.34 -3.04 13.55
N ALA A 32 8.25 -2.27 13.48
CA ALA A 32 8.14 -1.19 12.52
C ALA A 32 9.20 -0.12 12.82
N LEU A 33 9.66 0.54 11.75
CA LEU A 33 10.53 1.71 11.81
C LEU A 33 9.64 2.95 11.64
N LEU A 34 9.43 3.67 12.75
CA LEU A 34 8.73 4.95 12.74
C LEU A 34 9.61 5.99 12.02
N ILE A 35 9.06 6.60 10.98
CA ILE A 35 9.68 7.68 10.22
C ILE A 35 9.30 9.01 10.86
N ASP A 36 8.00 9.25 11.06
CA ASP A 36 7.52 10.49 11.63
C ASP A 36 6.24 10.30 12.46
N ASP A 37 6.16 11.04 13.57
CA ASP A 37 4.97 11.28 14.39
C ASP A 37 4.65 12.78 14.47
N PHE A 38 5.27 13.57 13.59
CA PHE A 38 5.21 15.02 13.45
C PHE A 38 5.59 15.81 14.71
N SER A 39 6.19 15.17 15.72
CA SER A 39 6.65 15.84 16.94
C SER A 39 7.83 16.79 16.70
N GLN A 40 8.50 16.69 15.54
CA GLN A 40 9.63 17.53 15.12
C GLN A 40 9.26 18.48 13.95
N TRP A 41 7.96 18.62 13.63
CA TRP A 41 7.46 19.41 12.50
C TRP A 41 7.97 20.85 12.46
N GLU A 42 8.00 21.54 13.61
CA GLU A 42 8.48 22.92 13.69
C GLU A 42 9.98 23.09 13.37
N GLU A 43 10.74 22.00 13.42
CA GLU A 43 12.15 21.96 13.01
C GLU A 43 12.32 21.58 11.53
N GLY A 44 11.23 21.22 10.85
CA GLY A 44 11.22 20.73 9.46
C GLY A 44 11.87 19.35 9.33
N LEU A 45 11.83 18.55 10.39
CA LEU A 45 12.48 17.24 10.47
C LEU A 45 11.48 16.16 10.86
N ASN A 46 11.77 14.94 10.44
CA ASN A 46 11.18 13.72 10.97
C ASN A 46 12.10 13.05 12.01
N LEU A 47 11.65 11.94 12.59
CA LEU A 47 12.37 11.20 13.64
C LEU A 47 13.65 10.51 13.13
N LEU A 48 13.86 10.45 11.82
CA LEU A 48 15.07 9.93 11.19
C LEU A 48 16.05 11.04 10.79
N GLU A 49 15.85 12.26 11.31
CA GLU A 49 16.65 13.46 11.02
C GLU A 49 16.64 13.88 9.54
N GLY A 50 15.67 13.38 8.77
CA GLY A 50 15.44 13.79 7.39
C GLY A 50 14.37 14.89 7.31
N ALA A 51 14.23 15.51 6.14
CA ALA A 51 13.32 16.64 5.96
C ALA A 51 11.87 16.17 5.91
N ALA A 52 11.03 16.78 6.74
CA ALA A 52 9.57 16.67 6.67
C ALA A 52 9.01 18.03 6.29
N GLY A 53 8.12 18.09 5.31
CA GLY A 53 7.65 19.40 4.88
C GLY A 53 6.68 19.43 3.71
N TYR A 54 6.59 20.64 3.18
CA TYR A 54 5.69 21.06 2.11
C TYR A 54 6.29 22.30 1.42
N ASP A 55 5.67 22.81 0.36
CA ASP A 55 6.06 24.07 -0.28
C ASP A 55 4.90 25.08 -0.34
N GLU A 56 4.94 26.06 -1.25
CA GLU A 56 3.89 27.06 -1.40
C GLU A 56 2.55 26.51 -1.93
N THR A 57 2.37 25.19 -2.02
CA THR A 57 1.15 24.53 -2.47
C THR A 57 0.14 24.18 -1.37
N ILE A 58 0.42 24.46 -0.09
CA ILE A 58 -0.52 24.24 1.03
C ILE A 58 -1.02 25.57 1.59
N GLU A 59 -2.35 25.71 1.78
CA GLU A 59 -3.01 26.95 2.24
C GLU A 59 -2.82 27.17 3.74
N ALA A 60 -3.05 26.10 4.51
CA ALA A 60 -2.90 26.07 5.95
C ALA A 60 -2.33 24.72 6.36
N ILE A 61 -1.39 24.71 7.30
CA ILE A 61 -0.77 23.50 7.84
C ILE A 61 -0.27 23.72 9.25
N GLY A 62 -0.38 22.69 10.09
CA GLY A 62 0.17 22.69 11.44
C GLY A 62 -0.16 21.41 12.19
N VAL A 63 0.58 21.17 13.27
CA VAL A 63 0.36 20.05 14.17
C VAL A 63 -0.60 20.48 15.28
N ASP A 64 -1.63 19.68 15.55
CA ASP A 64 -2.59 19.96 16.61
C ASP A 64 -2.10 19.51 18.00
N ASP A 65 -2.91 19.74 19.03
CA ASP A 65 -2.58 19.36 20.43
C ASP A 65 -2.49 17.84 20.64
N GLU A 66 -2.96 17.04 19.67
CA GLU A 66 -2.91 15.57 19.69
C GLU A 66 -1.68 15.03 18.94
N GLY A 67 -0.89 15.90 18.29
CA GLY A 67 0.30 15.54 17.53
C GLY A 67 0.03 15.26 16.05
N ILE A 68 -1.19 15.50 15.57
CA ILE A 68 -1.59 15.16 14.20
C ILE A 68 -1.30 16.33 13.27
N LEU A 69 -0.62 16.08 12.15
CA LEU A 69 -0.42 17.06 11.09
C LEU A 69 -1.74 17.28 10.37
N ASN A 70 -2.29 18.50 10.42
CA ASN A 70 -3.50 18.90 9.72
C ASN A 70 -3.17 19.93 8.65
N PHE A 71 -3.77 19.81 7.47
CA PHE A 71 -3.51 20.74 6.36
C PHE A 71 -4.65 20.88 5.35
N GLU A 72 -4.61 21.94 4.56
CA GLU A 72 -5.54 22.26 3.47
C GLU A 72 -4.76 22.51 2.17
N PRO A 73 -4.85 21.62 1.17
CA PRO A 73 -4.23 21.80 -0.15
C PRO A 73 -4.75 23.06 -0.88
N LEU A 74 -3.87 23.84 -1.51
CA LEU A 74 -4.32 24.95 -2.40
C LEU A 74 -4.88 24.42 -3.72
N ASP A 75 -4.27 23.35 -4.23
CA ASP A 75 -4.61 22.74 -5.50
C ASP A 75 -4.63 21.22 -5.38
N VAL A 76 -5.74 20.61 -5.81
CA VAL A 76 -6.00 19.18 -5.63
C VAL A 76 -5.04 18.28 -6.41
N ASP A 77 -4.37 18.79 -7.45
CA ASP A 77 -3.51 17.99 -8.32
C ASP A 77 -2.02 18.17 -7.99
N THR A 78 -1.63 19.36 -7.51
CA THR A 78 -0.22 19.76 -7.39
C THR A 78 0.27 19.95 -5.96
N SER A 79 -0.63 20.01 -4.98
CA SER A 79 -0.20 20.14 -3.58
C SER A 79 0.41 18.85 -3.06
N TYR A 80 1.45 18.97 -2.23
CA TYR A 80 2.11 17.82 -1.63
C TYR A 80 2.63 18.07 -0.21
N VAL A 81 2.77 16.97 0.53
CA VAL A 81 3.51 16.85 1.78
C VAL A 81 4.51 15.72 1.59
N TYR A 82 5.72 15.86 2.10
CA TYR A 82 6.80 14.90 1.87
C TYR A 82 7.58 14.56 3.14
N GLU A 83 8.15 13.36 3.09
CA GLU A 83 9.11 12.82 4.03
C GLU A 83 10.36 12.39 3.25
N GLU A 84 11.50 13.00 3.55
CA GLU A 84 12.82 12.54 3.13
C GLU A 84 13.54 11.92 4.34
N PHE A 85 14.32 10.86 4.15
CA PHE A 85 15.05 10.23 5.23
C PHE A 85 16.32 9.52 4.74
N PRO A 86 17.27 9.18 5.64
CA PRO A 86 18.42 8.36 5.29
C PRO A 86 18.00 7.07 4.59
N CYS A 87 18.80 6.60 3.64
CA CYS A 87 18.45 5.42 2.87
C CYS A 87 18.22 4.17 3.74
N ILE A 88 17.10 3.50 3.50
CA ILE A 88 16.66 2.31 4.22
C ILE A 88 16.60 1.13 3.25
N ASP A 89 17.45 0.13 3.50
CA ASP A 89 17.31 -1.18 2.88
C ASP A 89 16.18 -1.97 3.55
N THR A 90 14.96 -1.79 3.03
CA THR A 90 13.76 -2.47 3.56
C THR A 90 13.84 -3.98 3.35
N THR A 91 14.56 -4.45 2.33
CA THR A 91 14.73 -5.87 2.05
C THR A 91 15.61 -6.54 3.10
N ALA A 92 16.75 -5.94 3.45
CA ALA A 92 17.64 -6.42 4.50
C ALA A 92 16.98 -6.37 5.88
N GLN A 93 16.18 -5.35 6.15
CA GLN A 93 15.49 -5.17 7.43
C GLN A 93 14.16 -5.94 7.54
N GLY A 94 13.69 -6.55 6.44
CA GLY A 94 12.43 -7.29 6.40
C GLY A 94 11.18 -6.41 6.48
N LEU A 95 11.30 -5.11 6.22
CA LEU A 95 10.20 -4.17 6.16
C LEU A 95 9.47 -4.34 4.82
N SER A 96 8.15 -4.37 4.84
CA SER A 96 7.36 -4.74 3.65
C SER A 96 6.09 -3.91 3.46
N THR A 97 5.85 -2.93 4.32
CA THR A 97 4.69 -2.05 4.25
C THR A 97 5.09 -0.61 4.51
N LEU A 98 4.38 0.32 3.88
CA LEU A 98 4.30 1.72 4.27
C LEU A 98 3.02 1.90 5.08
N GLY A 99 3.15 2.26 6.35
CA GLY A 99 2.05 2.55 7.26
C GLY A 99 1.95 4.04 7.57
N PHE A 100 0.73 4.54 7.71
CA PHE A 100 0.44 5.91 8.15
C PHE A 100 -1.04 6.00 8.55
N ALA A 101 -1.40 6.94 9.42
CA ALA A 101 -2.76 7.36 9.62
C ALA A 101 -3.08 8.54 8.69
N VAL A 102 -4.27 8.53 8.09
CA VAL A 102 -4.73 9.59 7.20
C VAL A 102 -6.19 9.90 7.41
N ARG A 103 -6.55 11.18 7.31
CA ARG A 103 -7.91 11.66 7.15
C ARG A 103 -7.94 12.55 5.90
N GLY A 104 -8.99 12.41 5.10
CA GLY A 104 -9.32 13.31 4.01
C GLY A 104 -10.84 13.27 3.79
N PRO A 105 -11.39 14.07 2.86
CA PRO A 105 -12.82 14.09 2.61
C PRO A 105 -13.39 12.70 2.29
N ALA A 106 -14.63 12.43 2.67
CA ALA A 106 -15.24 11.12 2.40
C ALA A 106 -15.29 10.82 0.89
N ALA A 107 -14.88 9.63 0.49
CA ALA A 107 -14.67 9.17 -0.89
C ALA A 107 -13.56 9.90 -1.67
N ALA A 108 -12.70 10.67 -1.00
CA ALA A 108 -11.50 11.24 -1.60
C ALA A 108 -10.45 10.16 -1.90
N SER A 109 -9.42 10.60 -2.59
CA SER A 109 -8.24 9.85 -2.96
C SER A 109 -6.99 10.70 -2.81
N VAL A 110 -5.86 10.04 -2.57
CA VAL A 110 -4.53 10.63 -2.48
C VAL A 110 -3.55 9.71 -3.19
N SER A 111 -2.64 10.30 -3.97
CA SER A 111 -1.53 9.59 -4.59
C SER A 111 -0.33 9.62 -3.66
N ILE A 112 0.40 8.51 -3.63
CA ILE A 112 1.57 8.30 -2.80
C ILE A 112 2.71 7.95 -3.74
N GLU A 113 3.76 8.76 -3.70
CA GLU A 113 5.05 8.49 -4.33
C GLU A 113 5.96 7.82 -3.31
N LEU A 114 6.60 6.72 -3.70
CA LEU A 114 7.70 6.09 -3.00
C LEU A 114 8.98 6.36 -3.79
N GLN A 115 9.97 6.98 -3.14
CA GLN A 115 11.25 7.29 -3.75
C GLN A 115 12.27 6.22 -3.38
N THR A 116 12.85 5.57 -4.39
CA THR A 116 13.73 4.41 -4.22
C THR A 116 14.99 4.50 -5.06
N LYS A 117 16.11 4.03 -4.53
CA LYS A 117 17.40 3.89 -5.18
C LYS A 117 17.70 2.41 -5.41
N SER A 118 18.54 2.07 -6.39
CA SER A 118 18.95 0.66 -6.61
C SER A 118 19.70 0.08 -5.41
N ASP A 119 20.45 0.89 -4.69
CA ASP A 119 20.93 0.62 -3.33
C ASP A 119 21.21 1.93 -2.59
N CYS A 120 21.66 1.84 -1.33
CA CYS A 120 21.96 3.02 -0.52
C CYS A 120 23.26 3.76 -0.87
N ASP A 121 24.08 3.21 -1.76
CA ASP A 121 25.28 3.87 -2.27
C ASP A 121 25.00 4.66 -3.57
N ASP A 122 23.85 4.44 -4.22
CA ASP A 122 23.44 5.18 -5.41
C ASP A 122 23.07 6.64 -5.10
N GLU A 123 23.28 7.51 -6.09
CA GLU A 123 22.97 8.94 -5.97
C GLU A 123 21.53 9.26 -6.40
N ASP A 124 21.07 8.64 -7.49
CA ASP A 124 19.77 8.91 -8.11
C ASP A 124 18.67 8.01 -7.55
N TYR A 125 17.48 8.57 -7.32
CA TYR A 125 16.28 7.80 -7.01
C TYR A 125 15.33 7.75 -8.21
N ALA A 126 14.47 6.74 -8.22
CA ALA A 126 13.31 6.59 -9.07
C ALA A 126 12.02 6.63 -8.23
N SER A 127 10.96 7.15 -8.84
CA SER A 127 9.65 7.28 -8.22
C SER A 127 8.74 6.13 -8.62
N ALA A 128 8.01 5.60 -7.65
CA ALA A 128 6.95 4.63 -7.83
C ALA A 128 5.67 5.13 -7.20
N TYR A 129 4.51 4.79 -7.76
CA TYR A 129 3.26 5.42 -7.36
C TYR A 129 2.21 4.41 -6.93
N TYR A 130 1.43 4.80 -5.94
CA TYR A 130 0.25 4.08 -5.48
C TYR A 130 -0.87 5.09 -5.20
N THR A 131 -2.10 4.80 -5.60
CA THR A 131 -3.24 5.64 -5.28
C THR A 131 -4.08 4.96 -4.19
N LEU A 132 -4.30 5.69 -3.10
CA LEU A 132 -5.26 5.33 -2.06
C LEU A 132 -6.58 6.03 -2.37
N ASP A 133 -7.62 5.24 -2.63
CA ASP A 133 -8.96 5.73 -2.96
C ASP A 133 -9.99 5.36 -1.88
N GLY A 134 -11.09 6.11 -1.85
CA GLY A 134 -12.26 5.75 -1.07
C GLY A 134 -12.11 6.00 0.43
N LEU A 135 -11.46 7.11 0.80
CA LEU A 135 -11.28 7.50 2.21
C LEU A 135 -12.62 7.60 2.95
N ALA A 136 -12.63 7.22 4.23
CA ALA A 136 -13.85 7.17 5.02
C ALA A 136 -14.42 8.56 5.40
N GLY A 137 -13.58 9.60 5.45
CA GLY A 137 -13.93 10.91 6.02
C GLY A 137 -13.44 11.11 7.46
N ASP A 138 -13.04 10.02 8.13
CA ASP A 138 -12.46 10.01 9.47
C ASP A 138 -10.99 9.55 9.42
N ILE A 139 -10.25 9.73 10.52
CA ILE A 139 -8.88 9.22 10.64
C ILE A 139 -8.87 7.69 10.50
N GLN A 140 -8.03 7.16 9.61
CA GLN A 140 -7.88 5.73 9.38
C GLN A 140 -6.40 5.36 9.22
N THR A 141 -5.99 4.26 9.85
CA THR A 141 -4.66 3.69 9.62
C THR A 141 -4.65 2.90 8.32
N VAL A 142 -3.70 3.23 7.46
CA VAL A 142 -3.45 2.58 6.18
C VAL A 142 -2.12 1.83 6.27
N SER A 143 -2.08 0.66 5.64
CA SER A 143 -0.86 -0.14 5.50
C SER A 143 -0.77 -0.61 4.06
N VAL A 144 -0.01 0.11 3.24
CA VAL A 144 0.22 -0.20 1.82
C VAL A 144 1.37 -1.21 1.72
N PRO A 145 1.18 -2.41 1.17
CA PRO A 145 2.29 -3.29 0.86
C PRO A 145 3.29 -2.59 -0.07
N LEU A 146 4.59 -2.64 0.21
CA LEU A 146 5.59 -2.01 -0.67
C LEU A 146 5.57 -2.62 -2.08
N SER A 147 5.13 -3.87 -2.22
CA SER A 147 4.89 -4.51 -3.51
C SER A 147 3.75 -3.89 -4.33
N SER A 148 2.89 -3.06 -3.72
CA SER A 148 1.76 -2.40 -4.39
C SER A 148 2.18 -1.17 -5.19
N PHE A 149 3.40 -0.65 -5.01
CA PHE A 149 4.01 0.39 -5.84
C PHE A 149 4.49 -0.20 -7.18
N GLY A 150 3.72 -1.13 -7.73
CA GLY A 150 4.11 -2.09 -8.73
C GLY A 150 4.53 -1.50 -10.08
N GLU A 151 5.53 -2.19 -10.64
CA GLU A 151 5.94 -2.26 -12.04
C GLU A 151 7.18 -1.43 -12.46
N GLU A 152 8.17 -2.19 -12.98
CA GLU A 152 9.48 -1.83 -13.57
C GLU A 152 10.37 -0.85 -12.78
N ASN A 153 11.35 -1.41 -12.04
CA ASN A 153 12.53 -0.74 -11.44
C ASN A 153 12.39 -0.16 -10.02
N VAL A 154 11.40 -0.58 -9.23
CA VAL A 154 11.39 -0.25 -7.79
C VAL A 154 12.32 -1.20 -7.05
N ASP A 155 13.50 -0.71 -6.70
CA ASP A 155 14.40 -1.43 -5.83
C ASP A 155 14.15 -1.04 -4.38
N LEU A 156 13.57 -1.97 -3.62
CA LEU A 156 13.23 -1.76 -2.22
C LEU A 156 14.47 -1.84 -1.31
N SER A 157 15.68 -2.05 -1.85
CA SER A 157 16.92 -2.01 -1.08
C SER A 157 17.47 -0.60 -0.84
N GLY A 158 16.80 0.44 -1.35
CA GLY A 158 17.15 1.81 -1.02
C GLY A 158 15.97 2.78 -0.99
N VAL A 159 15.06 2.65 -0.02
CA VAL A 159 13.95 3.62 0.16
C VAL A 159 14.48 4.89 0.81
N VAL A 160 14.17 6.06 0.25
CA VAL A 160 14.71 7.37 0.71
C VAL A 160 13.66 8.43 0.99
N GLY A 161 12.42 8.22 0.57
CA GLY A 161 11.37 9.20 0.81
C GLY A 161 9.97 8.74 0.39
N VAL A 162 8.98 9.48 0.86
CA VAL A 162 7.56 9.32 0.56
C VAL A 162 6.94 10.68 0.31
N VAL A 163 6.09 10.80 -0.70
CA VAL A 163 5.33 12.04 -0.98
C VAL A 163 3.85 11.70 -1.08
N TRP A 164 3.01 12.48 -0.41
CA TRP A 164 1.56 12.45 -0.58
C TRP A 164 1.15 13.66 -1.43
N PHE A 165 0.42 13.42 -2.52
CA PHE A 165 -0.02 14.46 -3.45
C PHE A 165 -1.34 14.06 -4.12
N GLY A 166 -1.92 14.95 -4.93
CA GLY A 166 -3.15 14.61 -5.66
C GLY A 166 -4.36 14.44 -4.73
N PHE A 167 -4.52 15.35 -3.76
CA PHE A 167 -5.55 15.36 -2.72
C PHE A 167 -6.94 15.69 -3.27
N SER A 168 -7.72 14.67 -3.66
CA SER A 168 -9.01 14.90 -4.32
C SER A 168 -10.13 15.35 -3.35
N PRO A 169 -11.14 16.11 -3.82
CA PRO A 169 -12.15 16.72 -2.95
C PRO A 169 -13.23 15.75 -2.42
N GLY A 170 -13.16 14.46 -2.79
CA GLY A 170 -14.15 13.45 -2.40
C GLY A 170 -15.59 13.74 -2.82
N SER A 171 -16.54 13.25 -2.03
CA SER A 171 -17.98 13.37 -2.28
C SER A 171 -18.59 14.70 -1.83
N ASN A 172 -17.86 15.48 -1.03
CA ASN A 172 -18.26 16.82 -0.58
C ASN A 172 -17.18 17.84 -0.94
N ALA A 173 -17.36 18.53 -2.06
CA ALA A 173 -16.37 19.46 -2.62
C ALA A 173 -16.09 20.73 -1.78
N THR A 174 -16.73 20.89 -0.62
CA THR A 174 -16.41 21.98 0.32
C THR A 174 -15.52 21.54 1.47
N ASP A 175 -15.32 20.23 1.64
CA ASP A 175 -14.38 19.69 2.61
C ASP A 175 -13.02 19.55 1.92
N ASN A 176 -12.02 20.26 2.43
CA ASN A 176 -10.65 20.28 1.90
C ASN A 176 -9.62 19.98 3.02
N GLY A 177 -10.09 19.51 4.17
CA GLY A 177 -9.24 19.28 5.33
C GLY A 177 -8.63 17.89 5.31
N TRP A 178 -7.31 17.83 5.38
CA TRP A 178 -6.53 16.59 5.44
C TRP A 178 -5.80 16.47 6.77
N ALA A 179 -5.47 15.24 7.14
CA ALA A 179 -4.56 14.95 8.23
C ALA A 179 -3.67 13.76 7.94
N LEU A 180 -2.45 13.77 8.48
CA LEU A 180 -1.48 12.69 8.44
C LEU A 180 -0.87 12.48 9.83
N ASP A 181 -0.55 11.24 10.17
CA ASP A 181 0.14 10.88 11.40
C ASP A 181 0.82 9.49 11.27
N ASP A 182 1.73 9.17 12.19
CA ASP A 182 2.37 7.85 12.37
C ASP A 182 2.94 7.24 11.06
N VAL A 183 3.74 8.01 10.32
CA VAL A 183 4.42 7.52 9.11
C VAL A 183 5.48 6.49 9.51
N GLN A 184 5.40 5.28 8.97
CA GLN A 184 6.32 4.20 9.32
C GLN A 184 6.53 3.19 8.20
N LEU A 185 7.68 2.54 8.22
CA LEU A 185 7.89 1.29 7.48
C LEU A 185 7.61 0.12 8.40
N GLY A 186 6.67 -0.74 8.01
CA GLY A 186 6.18 -1.83 8.87
C GLY A 186 6.64 -3.22 8.41
N CYS A 187 6.68 -4.14 9.37
CA CYS A 187 6.76 -5.57 9.11
C CYS A 187 5.49 -6.08 8.41
N ALA A 188 5.58 -7.20 7.70
CA ALA A 188 4.39 -7.91 7.22
C ALA A 188 3.49 -8.35 8.40
N ALA A 189 2.45 -7.58 8.71
CA ALA A 189 1.30 -8.07 9.45
C ALA A 189 0.34 -8.78 8.46
N ALA A 190 -0.19 -9.93 8.87
CA ALA A 190 -0.99 -10.84 8.05
C ALA A 190 -2.11 -10.15 7.24
N GLU A 191 -2.24 -10.57 5.97
CA GLU A 191 -3.35 -10.34 5.03
C GLU A 191 -4.08 -8.98 5.13
N VAL A 192 -3.88 -8.16 4.08
CA VAL A 192 -4.75 -7.04 3.74
C VAL A 192 -6.21 -7.49 3.85
N PRO A 193 -7.09 -6.81 4.63
CA PRO A 193 -8.51 -7.10 4.58
C PRO A 193 -8.98 -6.77 3.15
N VAL A 194 -9.24 -7.82 2.37
CA VAL A 194 -9.90 -7.71 1.08
C VAL A 194 -11.21 -6.97 1.33
N PRO A 195 -11.51 -5.87 0.61
CA PRO A 195 -12.81 -5.22 0.67
C PRO A 195 -13.90 -6.29 0.49
N PRO A 196 -14.98 -6.31 1.29
CA PRO A 196 -16.02 -7.31 1.11
C PRO A 196 -16.48 -7.28 -0.36
N GLU A 197 -16.37 -8.44 -1.02
CA GLU A 197 -16.90 -8.63 -2.37
C GLU A 197 -18.33 -8.07 -2.40
N PRO A 198 -18.70 -7.23 -3.40
CA PRO A 198 -20.03 -6.68 -3.46
C PRO A 198 -21.03 -7.83 -3.44
N THR A 199 -21.86 -7.88 -2.41
CA THR A 199 -22.91 -8.89 -2.29
C THR A 199 -23.74 -8.84 -3.57
N PRO A 200 -23.88 -9.96 -4.32
CA PRO A 200 -24.66 -9.94 -5.55
C PRO A 200 -26.10 -9.55 -5.20
N THR A 201 -26.54 -8.42 -5.72
CA THR A 201 -27.94 -7.98 -5.62
C THR A 201 -28.83 -9.11 -6.13
N PRO A 202 -29.83 -9.59 -5.37
CA PRO A 202 -30.72 -10.62 -5.88
C PRO A 202 -31.47 -10.07 -7.09
N THR A 203 -31.17 -10.62 -8.27
CA THR A 203 -31.97 -10.44 -9.48
C THR A 203 -33.39 -10.90 -9.17
N SER A 204 -34.31 -9.94 -9.01
CA SER A 204 -35.73 -10.19 -8.87
C SER A 204 -36.24 -10.86 -10.15
N SER A 205 -36.35 -12.19 -10.11
CA SER A 205 -36.99 -12.97 -11.17
C SER A 205 -38.49 -12.67 -11.15
N GLY A 206 -38.94 -11.85 -12.10
CA GLY A 206 -40.35 -11.53 -12.27
C GLY A 206 -41.16 -12.79 -12.54
N SER A 207 -41.99 -13.19 -11.58
CA SER A 207 -42.95 -14.28 -11.72
C SER A 207 -44.04 -13.88 -12.71
N VAL A 208 -43.98 -14.40 -13.93
CA VAL A 208 -45.01 -14.24 -14.96
C VAL A 208 -46.26 -15.01 -14.53
N VAL A 209 -47.34 -14.29 -14.25
CA VAL A 209 -48.66 -14.87 -13.95
C VAL A 209 -49.29 -15.38 -15.26
N PRO A 210 -49.75 -16.64 -15.36
CA PRO A 210 -50.45 -17.13 -16.54
C PRO A 210 -51.91 -16.63 -16.56
N PRO A 211 -52.48 -16.29 -17.74
CA PRO A 211 -53.89 -15.90 -17.83
C PRO A 211 -54.78 -17.14 -17.63
N THR A 212 -55.73 -17.01 -16.70
CA THR A 212 -56.79 -18.00 -16.47
C THR A 212 -57.85 -17.86 -17.55
N ALA A 213 -58.01 -18.87 -18.40
CA ALA A 213 -59.14 -18.99 -19.31
C ALA A 213 -60.39 -19.36 -18.51
N THR A 214 -61.44 -18.54 -18.57
CA THR A 214 -62.80 -18.92 -18.17
C THR A 214 -63.68 -18.94 -19.41
N ALA A 215 -64.10 -20.14 -19.80
CA ALA A 215 -65.20 -20.35 -20.72
C ALA A 215 -66.41 -20.84 -19.92
N SER A 216 -67.55 -20.15 -20.04
CA SER A 216 -68.85 -20.83 -19.95
C SER A 216 -69.96 -20.01 -20.59
N SER A 217 -70.67 -20.69 -21.48
CA SER A 217 -71.86 -20.31 -22.23
C SER A 217 -73.13 -20.32 -21.39
N ALA A 218 -74.12 -19.47 -21.72
CA ALA A 218 -75.51 -19.90 -21.89
C ALA A 218 -76.37 -18.80 -22.55
N ALA A 219 -77.24 -19.25 -23.46
CA ALA A 219 -78.24 -18.48 -24.18
C ALA A 219 -79.48 -18.15 -23.33
N GLY A 220 -80.28 -17.16 -23.76
CA GLY A 220 -81.63 -16.97 -23.22
C GLY A 220 -82.35 -15.69 -23.67
N ALA A 221 -83.25 -15.87 -24.64
CA ALA A 221 -84.34 -15.02 -25.15
C ALA A 221 -84.87 -13.83 -24.32
N ALA A 222 -85.12 -12.70 -24.99
CA ALA A 222 -86.46 -12.14 -25.27
C ALA A 222 -86.33 -10.95 -26.24
#